data_AF-A0A8T6YEC7-F1
#
_entry.id   AF-A0A8T6YEC7-F1
#
_cell.length_a   1.000
_cell.length_b   1.000
_cell.length_c   1.000
_cell.angle_alpha   90.00
_cell.angle_beta   90.00
_cell.angle_gamma   90.00
#
_symmetry.space_group_name_H-M   'P 1'
#
loop_
_entity.id
_entity.type
_entity.pdbx_description
1 polymer ?
#
loop_
_entity_poly.entity_id
_entity_poly.type
_entity_poly.pdbx_seq_one_letter_code
_entity_poly.pdbx_strand_id
1 'polypeptide(L)'
;MNKIIKKSEPGIIIISGSCCIPGMAPFDEQAKHVVEQALSETDVKAQVKVIPASTAYFGAVPKEVMTKIITELNQSGRMPVPAVLINGKIISYGVPKVEDVKTALLQAMDAGKIRGMQDE
;
A
#
# COMPACT_ATOMS: atom_id res chain seq x y z
N MET A 1 12.34 30.82 14.28
CA MET A 1 11.05 30.45 13.66
C MET A 1 11.11 28.97 13.32
N ASN A 2 10.44 28.11 14.09
CA ASN A 2 10.44 26.67 13.85
C ASN A 2 9.55 26.35 12.64
N LYS A 3 10.18 25.95 11.53
CA LYS A 3 9.51 25.41 10.35
C LYS A 3 8.92 24.05 10.75
N ILE A 4 7.62 24.00 11.00
CA ILE A 4 6.91 22.74 11.23
C ILE A 4 7.04 21.94 9.93
N ILE A 5 7.88 20.91 9.95
CA ILE A 5 8.02 19.97 8.83
C ILE A 5 6.66 19.31 8.66
N LYS A 6 5.95 19.62 7.56
CA LYS A 6 4.70 18.94 7.20
C LYS A 6 5.04 17.48 6.94
N LYS A 7 4.92 16.64 7.98
CA LYS A 7 5.01 15.19 7.87
C LYS A 7 3.91 14.76 6.89
N SER A 8 4.29 14.38 5.66
CA SER A 8 3.30 13.87 4.70
C SER A 8 2.78 12.54 5.22
N GLU A 9 1.50 12.46 5.55
CA GLU A 9 0.85 11.20 5.92
C GLU A 9 1.07 10.17 4.80
N PRO A 10 1.54 8.95 5.10
CA PRO A 10 1.72 7.92 4.09
C PRO A 10 0.40 7.63 3.36
N GLY A 11 0.48 7.42 2.04
CA GLY A 11 -0.63 6.93 1.24
C GLY A 11 -0.60 5.40 1.19
N ILE A 12 -1.69 4.76 1.58
CA ILE A 12 -1.86 3.30 1.53
C ILE A 12 -2.92 2.97 0.48
N ILE A 13 -2.58 2.07 -0.44
CA ILE A 13 -3.50 1.54 -1.44
C ILE A 13 -3.60 0.04 -1.26
N ILE A 14 -4.84 -0.47 -1.14
CA ILE A 14 -5.16 -1.89 -1.21
C ILE A 14 -5.82 -2.12 -2.57
N ILE A 15 -5.16 -2.89 -3.44
CA ILE A 15 -5.73 -3.32 -4.71
C ILE A 15 -6.53 -4.59 -4.45
N SER A 16 -7.84 -4.48 -4.53
CA SER A 16 -8.81 -5.55 -4.25
C SER A 16 -9.00 -6.46 -5.47
N GLY A 17 -9.05 -7.78 -5.22
CA GLY A 17 -9.34 -8.79 -6.23
C GLY A 17 -10.82 -9.14 -6.38
N SER A 18 -11.65 -8.79 -5.38
CA SER A 18 -13.05 -9.23 -5.31
C SER A 18 -13.94 -8.72 -6.44
N CYS A 19 -13.53 -7.67 -7.16
CA CYS A 19 -14.28 -7.16 -8.31
C CYS A 19 -14.39 -8.17 -9.48
N CYS A 20 -13.43 -9.09 -9.59
CA CYS A 20 -13.39 -10.10 -10.65
C CYS A 20 -13.44 -11.53 -10.11
N ILE A 21 -13.07 -11.74 -8.85
CA ILE A 21 -13.00 -13.05 -8.21
C ILE A 21 -13.76 -12.96 -6.87
N PRO A 22 -15.07 -13.25 -6.82
CA PRO A 22 -15.87 -13.08 -5.60
C PRO A 22 -15.30 -13.79 -4.36
N GLY A 23 -14.64 -14.94 -4.56
CA GLY A 23 -13.94 -15.68 -3.50
C GLY A 23 -12.76 -14.95 -2.85
N MET A 24 -12.34 -13.79 -3.39
CA MET A 24 -11.26 -12.98 -2.82
C MET A 24 -11.73 -11.99 -1.74
N ALA A 25 -13.03 -11.75 -1.60
CA ALA A 25 -13.56 -10.79 -0.63
C ALA A 25 -13.08 -11.02 0.82
N PRO A 26 -13.01 -12.26 1.35
CA PRO A 26 -12.48 -12.48 2.69
C PRO A 26 -11.01 -12.10 2.84
N PHE A 27 -10.21 -12.22 1.78
CA PHE A 27 -8.80 -11.83 1.80
C PHE A 27 -8.63 -10.31 1.70
N ASP A 28 -9.48 -9.64 0.91
CA ASP A 28 -9.52 -8.18 0.83
C ASP A 28 -9.84 -7.56 2.21
N GLU A 29 -10.83 -8.09 2.92
CA GLU A 29 -11.18 -7.64 4.29
C GLU A 29 -10.07 -7.96 5.30
N GLN A 30 -9.45 -9.14 5.24
CA GLN A 30 -8.30 -9.47 6.09
C GLN A 30 -7.14 -8.51 5.86
N ALA A 31 -6.80 -8.20 4.60
CA ALA A 31 -5.74 -7.25 4.30
C ALA A 31 -6.05 -5.84 4.84
N LYS A 32 -7.32 -5.41 4.74
CA LYS A 32 -7.78 -4.14 5.32
C LYS A 32 -7.64 -4.14 6.85
N HIS A 33 -8.09 -5.19 7.53
CA HIS A 33 -7.95 -5.29 8.99
C HIS A 33 -6.49 -5.28 9.45
N VAL A 34 -5.60 -5.97 8.72
CA VAL A 34 -4.16 -5.94 9.03
C VAL A 34 -3.59 -4.52 8.90
N VAL A 35 -4.00 -3.77 7.87
CA VAL A 35 -3.59 -2.37 7.69
C VAL A 35 -4.13 -1.47 8.81
N GLU A 36 -5.41 -1.61 9.16
CA GLU A 36 -6.05 -0.86 10.25
C GLU A 36 -5.38 -1.15 11.61
N GLN A 37 -5.09 -2.41 11.88
CA GLN A 37 -4.37 -2.82 13.09
C GLN A 37 -2.97 -2.21 13.13
N ALA A 38 -2.22 -2.28 12.03
CA ALA A 38 -0.87 -1.70 11.96
C ALA A 38 -0.88 -0.18 12.19
N LEU A 39 -1.89 0.53 11.67
CA LEU A 39 -2.06 1.97 11.93
C LEU A 39 -2.37 2.26 13.39
N SER A 40 -3.26 1.48 14.01
CA SER A 40 -3.61 1.62 15.42
C SER A 40 -2.42 1.35 16.35
N GLU A 41 -1.56 0.37 16.02
CA GLU A 41 -0.42 0.01 16.85
C GLU A 41 0.78 0.96 16.71
N THR A 42 0.85 1.73 15.62
CA THR A 42 1.98 2.62 15.33
C THR A 42 1.67 4.10 15.56
N ASP A 43 0.41 4.44 15.83
CA ASP A 43 -0.09 5.83 15.93
C ASP A 43 0.25 6.68 14.68
N VAL A 44 0.30 6.01 13.52
CA VAL A 44 0.61 6.66 12.23
C VAL A 44 -0.69 7.07 11.57
N LYS A 45 -0.80 8.36 11.27
CA LYS A 45 -1.88 8.86 10.40
C LYS A 45 -1.51 8.61 8.93
N ALA A 46 -2.38 7.90 8.23
CA ALA A 46 -2.21 7.54 6.82
C ALA A 46 -3.54 7.62 6.07
N GLN A 47 -3.48 7.92 4.76
CA GLN A 47 -4.65 7.86 3.89
C GLN A 47 -4.79 6.46 3.32
N VAL A 48 -5.85 5.75 3.69
CA VAL A 48 -6.11 4.38 3.19
C VAL A 48 -7.16 4.43 2.08
N LYS A 49 -6.86 3.80 0.94
CA LYS A 49 -7.80 3.60 -0.17
C LYS A 49 -7.83 2.15 -0.59
N VAL A 50 -9.03 1.58 -0.71
CA VAL A 50 -9.24 0.29 -1.36
C VAL A 50 -9.75 0.57 -2.77
N ILE A 51 -9.08 0.02 -3.77
CA ILE A 51 -9.47 0.19 -5.18
C ILE A 51 -9.59 -1.17 -5.87
N PRO A 52 -10.55 -1.36 -6.78
CA PRO A 52 -10.62 -2.57 -7.61
C PRO A 52 -9.36 -2.76 -8.46
N ALA A 53 -8.99 -4.02 -8.73
CA ALA A 53 -7.89 -4.36 -9.65
C ALA A 53 -8.08 -3.75 -11.05
N SER A 54 -9.32 -3.68 -11.55
CA SER A 54 -9.65 -3.00 -12.80
C SER A 54 -9.33 -1.50 -12.75
N THR A 55 -9.69 -0.82 -11.67
CA THR A 55 -9.38 0.60 -11.46
C THR A 55 -7.87 0.84 -11.40
N ALA A 56 -7.12 -0.05 -10.74
CA ALA A 56 -5.65 0.00 -10.74
C ALA A 56 -5.08 -0.15 -12.16
N TYR A 57 -5.60 -1.11 -12.93
CA TYR A 57 -5.20 -1.35 -14.32
C TYR A 57 -5.43 -0.14 -15.23
N PHE A 58 -6.53 0.60 -15.02
CA PHE A 58 -6.86 1.80 -15.79
C PHE A 58 -6.15 3.10 -15.34
N GLY A 59 -5.12 2.99 -14.49
CA GLY A 59 -4.23 4.12 -14.18
C GLY A 59 -4.46 4.78 -12.83
N ALA A 60 -5.20 4.16 -11.91
CA ALA A 60 -5.32 4.65 -10.53
C ALA A 60 -4.04 4.43 -9.69
N VAL A 61 -3.07 3.67 -10.20
CA VAL A 61 -1.74 3.49 -9.62
C VAL A 61 -0.64 3.86 -10.62
N PRO A 62 0.57 4.20 -10.16
CA PRO A 62 1.70 4.48 -11.05
C PRO A 62 1.98 3.32 -12.02
N LYS A 63 2.43 3.65 -13.24
CA LYS A 63 2.67 2.66 -14.30
C LYS A 63 3.70 1.61 -13.89
N GLU A 64 4.71 2.00 -13.12
CA GLU A 64 5.77 1.13 -12.62
C GLU A 64 5.22 0.08 -11.66
N VAL A 65 4.24 0.46 -10.83
CA VAL A 65 3.52 -0.46 -9.94
C VAL A 65 2.74 -1.47 -10.76
N MET A 66 1.96 -1.00 -11.74
CA MET A 66 1.14 -1.89 -12.56
C MET A 66 2.02 -2.85 -13.38
N THR A 67 3.16 -2.36 -13.88
CA THR A 67 4.14 -3.19 -14.59
C THR A 67 4.63 -4.33 -13.70
N LYS A 68 4.99 -4.06 -12.45
CA LYS A 68 5.43 -5.10 -11.49
C LYS A 68 4.34 -6.13 -11.23
N ILE A 69 3.10 -5.69 -11.03
CA ILE A 69 1.95 -6.58 -10.81
C ILE A 69 1.71 -7.48 -12.03
N ILE A 70 1.79 -6.94 -13.26
CA ILE A 70 1.62 -7.72 -14.49
C ILE A 70 2.79 -8.70 -14.67
N THR A 71 4.03 -8.29 -14.39
CA THR A 71 5.18 -9.18 -14.45
C THR A 71 5.03 -10.36 -13.49
N GLU A 72 4.60 -10.11 -12.25
CA GLU A 72 4.36 -11.17 -11.26
C GLU A 72 3.24 -12.13 -11.69
N LEU A 73 2.15 -11.59 -12.26
CA LEU A 73 1.08 -12.39 -12.84
C LEU A 73 1.60 -13.28 -13.98
N ASN A 74 2.42 -12.75 -14.88
CA ASN A 74 2.96 -13.51 -16.01
C ASN A 74 3.92 -14.62 -15.57
N GLN A 75 4.64 -14.43 -14.46
CA GLN A 75 5.58 -15.41 -13.93
C GLN A 75 4.88 -16.52 -13.12
N SER A 76 3.91 -16.15 -12.29
CA SER A 76 3.22 -17.08 -11.38
C SER A 76 1.94 -17.69 -11.95
N GLY A 77 1.39 -17.10 -13.01
CA GLY A 77 0.07 -17.43 -13.56
C GLY A 77 -1.10 -17.05 -12.65
N ARG A 78 -0.87 -16.32 -11.57
CA ARG A 78 -1.88 -15.95 -10.57
C ARG A 78 -1.90 -14.44 -10.37
N MET A 79 -3.09 -13.85 -10.30
CA MET A 79 -3.22 -12.42 -10.03
C MET A 79 -2.81 -12.17 -8.57
N PRO A 80 -1.80 -11.33 -8.31
CA PRO A 80 -1.20 -11.21 -6.98
C PRO A 80 -2.01 -10.22 -6.13
N VAL A 81 -3.27 -10.56 -5.85
CA VAL A 81 -4.24 -9.75 -5.10
C VAL A 81 -4.71 -10.45 -3.81
N PRO A 82 -5.18 -9.72 -2.77
CA PRO A 82 -5.07 -8.26 -2.65
C PRO A 82 -3.62 -7.81 -2.63
N ALA A 83 -3.29 -6.67 -3.24
CA ALA A 83 -1.95 -6.10 -3.16
C ALA A 83 -1.98 -4.89 -2.22
N VAL A 84 -1.05 -4.83 -1.27
CA VAL A 84 -0.95 -3.70 -0.33
C VAL A 84 0.27 -2.86 -0.69
N LEU A 85 0.04 -1.55 -0.86
CA LEU A 85 1.05 -0.59 -1.23
C LEU A 85 1.12 0.54 -0.23
N ILE A 86 2.34 1.00 0.08
CA ILE A 86 2.59 2.19 0.88
C ILE A 86 3.48 3.14 0.08
N ASN A 87 3.01 4.37 -0.16
CA ASN A 87 3.66 5.36 -1.01
C ASN A 87 4.08 4.82 -2.39
N GLY A 88 3.24 3.96 -2.98
CA GLY A 88 3.50 3.32 -4.28
C GLY A 88 4.51 2.18 -4.25
N LYS A 89 5.04 1.79 -3.08
CA LYS A 89 5.84 0.58 -2.92
C LYS A 89 4.95 -0.58 -2.53
N ILE A 90 5.03 -1.69 -3.29
CA ILE A 90 4.35 -2.94 -2.96
C ILE A 90 4.98 -3.53 -1.71
N ILE A 91 4.16 -3.77 -0.68
CA ILE A 91 4.56 -4.38 0.59
C ILE A 91 4.21 -5.87 0.61
N SER A 92 3.07 -6.24 0.03
CA SER A 92 2.63 -7.63 -0.05
C SER A 92 1.74 -7.89 -1.26
N TYR A 93 1.80 -9.14 -1.70
CA TYR A 93 0.83 -9.80 -2.56
C TYR A 93 0.10 -10.85 -1.71
N GLY A 94 -1.21 -10.68 -1.51
CA GLY A 94 -2.00 -11.39 -0.53
C GLY A 94 -2.11 -10.66 0.81
N VAL A 95 -2.64 -11.34 1.83
CA VAL A 95 -2.81 -10.79 3.18
C VAL A 95 -1.43 -10.66 3.84
N PRO A 96 -0.93 -9.44 4.15
CA PRO A 96 0.34 -9.26 4.84
C PRO A 96 0.25 -9.67 6.31
N LYS A 97 1.40 -9.79 6.98
CA LYS A 97 1.44 -9.78 8.46
C LYS A 97 1.41 -8.34 8.95
N VAL A 98 0.83 -8.12 10.13
CA VAL A 98 0.75 -6.81 10.78
C VAL A 98 2.14 -6.17 10.92
N GLU A 99 3.15 -6.94 11.34
CA GLU A 99 4.51 -6.44 11.54
C GLU A 99 5.20 -5.96 10.25
N ASP A 100 4.91 -6.58 9.11
CA ASP A 100 5.46 -6.15 7.81
C ASP A 100 4.89 -4.78 7.42
N VAL A 101 3.60 -4.55 7.68
CA VAL A 101 2.93 -3.27 7.45
C VAL A 101 3.45 -2.20 8.41
N LYS A 102 3.60 -2.51 9.70
CA LYS A 102 4.16 -1.59 10.71
C LYS A 102 5.56 -1.13 10.33
N THR A 103 6.43 -2.08 9.97
CA THR A 103 7.79 -1.80 9.54
C THR A 103 7.80 -0.87 8.32
N ALA A 104 6.96 -1.16 7.32
CA ALA A 104 6.86 -0.34 6.12
C ALA A 104 6.30 1.07 6.39
N LEU A 105 5.33 1.20 7.31
CA LEU A 105 4.78 2.50 7.73
C LEU A 105 5.84 3.38 8.39
N LEU A 106 6.60 2.83 9.34
CA LEU A 106 7.67 3.56 10.03
C LEU A 106 8.75 4.01 9.04
N GLN A 107 9.18 3.11 8.14
CA GLN A 107 10.13 3.45 7.07
C GLN A 107 9.61 4.57 6.14
N ALA A 108 8.31 4.54 5.81
CA ALA A 108 7.71 5.56 4.96
C ALA A 108 7.72 6.95 5.61
N MET A 109 7.61 7.02 6.93
CA MET A 109 7.70 8.28 7.68
C MET A 109 9.13 8.82 7.75
N ASP A 110 10.11 7.94 7.89
CA ASP A 110 11.53 8.31 7.90
C ASP A 110 11.99 8.80 6.52
N ALA A 111 11.56 8.13 5.45
CA ALA A 111 11.86 8.57 4.08
C ALA A 111 11.23 9.94 3.74
N GLY A 112 10.06 10.25 4.29
CA GLY A 112 9.44 11.57 4.19
C GLY A 112 10.19 12.66 4.95
N LYS A 113 10.91 12.29 6.03
CA LYS A 113 11.72 13.21 6.84
C LYS A 113 13.02 13.62 6.13
N ILE A 114 13.64 12.72 5.37
CA ILE A 114 14.92 12.95 4.69
C ILE A 114 14.77 13.85 3.45
N ARG A 115 13.66 13.75 2.71
CA ARG A 115 13.42 14.59 1.50
C ARG A 115 13.15 16.07 1.83
N GLY A 116 12.91 16.42 3.09
CA GLY A 116 12.76 17.82 3.55
C GLY A 116 14.08 18.52 3.91
N MET A 117 15.24 17.86 3.74
CA MET A 117 16.58 18.38 4.06
C MET A 117 17.46 18.67 2.83
N GLN A 118 16.94 18.54 1.60
CA GLN A 118 17.72 18.74 0.37
C GLN A 118 17.36 20.00 -0.43
N ASP A 119 16.70 20.97 0.20
CA ASP A 119 16.53 22.32 -0.34
C ASP A 119 17.24 23.33 0.60
N GLU A 120 18.57 23.35 0.54
CA GLU A 120 19.39 24.51 0.94
C GLU A 120 20.16 25.04 -0.27
#